data_AF-A0A1I8FQX2-F1
#
_entry.id   AF-A0A1I8FQX2-F1
#
_cell.length_a   1.000
_cell.length_b   1.000
_cell.length_c   1.000
_cell.angle_alpha   90.00
_cell.angle_beta   90.00
_cell.angle_gamma   90.00
#
_symmetry.space_group_name_H-M   'P 1'
#
loop_
_entity.id
_entity.type
_entity.pdbx_description
1 polymer ?
#
loop_
_entity_poly.entity_id
_entity_poly.type
_entity_poly.pdbx_seq_one_letter_code
_entity_poly.pdbx_strand_id
1 'polypeptide(L)'
;MLMEIAAAQHLIESAGDDAGGNGEKAAGEDSEVLNVDQLRIAMSIDRCDIARTKILTDAKKWTQNDLEPLMLQALRDNQTEFAELMVEQGFSLNAYVKDSPDAG
;
A
#
# COMPACT_ATOMS: atom_id res chain seq x y z
N MET A 1 -28.00 -49.26 -0.89
CA MET A 1 -27.55 -50.55 -0.32
C MET A 1 -26.08 -50.67 -0.67
N LEU A 2 -25.18 -50.06 0.13
CA LEU A 2 -24.48 -50.67 1.26
C LEU A 2 -23.74 -51.97 0.91
N MET A 3 -22.40 -51.89 1.06
CA MET A 3 -21.44 -52.95 1.40
C MET A 3 -20.91 -53.90 0.32
N GLU A 4 -19.70 -53.61 -0.17
CA GLU A 4 -18.59 -54.57 -0.30
C GLU A 4 -17.29 -53.78 -0.01
N ILE A 5 -16.99 -53.44 1.24
CA ILE A 5 -16.11 -54.18 2.17
C ILE A 5 -14.92 -54.87 1.49
N ALA A 6 -13.76 -54.25 1.69
CA ALA A 6 -12.44 -54.82 1.96
C ALA A 6 -11.77 -55.72 0.90
N ALA A 7 -10.75 -55.18 0.23
CA ALA A 7 -9.37 -55.68 0.31
C ALA A 7 -8.49 -55.02 -0.76
N ALA A 8 -7.72 -54.01 -0.39
CA ALA A 8 -6.45 -53.67 -1.04
C ALA A 8 -5.69 -52.61 -0.21
N GLN A 9 -5.36 -52.98 1.02
CA GLN A 9 -4.46 -52.18 1.86
C GLN A 9 -3.17 -52.98 2.05
N HIS A 10 -2.27 -52.91 1.07
CA HIS A 10 -0.83 -52.97 1.30
C HIS A 10 -0.07 -52.64 0.01
N LEU A 11 1.09 -51.99 0.18
CA LEU A 11 2.13 -51.67 -0.81
C LEU A 11 2.04 -50.29 -1.49
N ILE A 12 2.22 -49.26 -0.68
CA ILE A 12 3.17 -48.19 -1.06
C ILE A 12 4.14 -48.05 0.12
N GLU A 13 5.28 -48.72 0.02
CA GLU A 13 6.43 -48.56 0.90
C GLU A 13 7.27 -47.36 0.46
N SER A 14 7.76 -46.60 1.45
CA SER A 14 9.10 -45.97 1.52
C SER A 14 9.41 -44.81 0.55
N ALA A 15 9.99 -43.65 0.88
CA ALA A 15 10.57 -43.09 2.11
C ALA A 15 10.78 -41.56 1.92
N GLY A 16 10.73 -40.83 3.05
CA GLY A 16 11.59 -39.69 3.43
C GLY A 16 11.78 -38.46 2.54
N ASP A 17 11.29 -37.30 3.01
CA ASP A 17 12.02 -36.01 3.15
C ASP A 17 11.09 -35.07 3.96
N ASP A 18 11.28 -34.94 5.27
CA ASP A 18 12.06 -33.91 5.98
C ASP A 18 11.52 -32.47 5.91
N ALA A 19 11.57 -31.84 7.09
CA ALA A 19 11.43 -30.42 7.42
C ALA A 19 10.06 -29.75 7.36
N GLY A 20 9.64 -29.27 8.53
CA GLY A 20 8.39 -28.55 8.79
C GLY A 20 8.23 -27.23 8.04
N GLY A 21 6.96 -26.87 7.85
CA GLY A 21 6.52 -25.59 7.31
C GLY A 21 5.19 -25.22 7.93
N ASN A 22 5.26 -24.25 8.82
CA ASN A 22 4.22 -23.73 9.69
C ASN A 22 3.04 -23.07 8.93
N GLY A 23 1.81 -23.41 9.33
CA GLY A 23 0.63 -22.55 9.29
C GLY A 23 0.19 -21.99 7.93
N GLU A 24 -0.81 -22.63 7.32
CA GLU A 24 -1.75 -21.93 6.45
C GLU A 24 -2.53 -20.89 7.28
N LYS A 25 -1.96 -19.69 7.44
CA LYS A 25 -2.69 -18.47 7.77
C LYS A 25 -2.90 -17.72 6.46
N ALA A 26 -3.79 -18.25 5.62
CA ALA A 26 -4.26 -17.55 4.44
C ALA A 26 -5.50 -16.72 4.79
N ALA A 27 -5.51 -15.51 4.24
CA ALA A 27 -6.57 -14.51 4.24
C ALA A 27 -6.66 -13.58 5.46
N GLY A 28 -6.19 -12.34 5.27
CA GLY A 28 -6.89 -11.18 5.79
C GLY A 28 -6.11 -10.18 6.64
N GLU A 29 -4.83 -9.93 6.36
CA GLU A 29 -4.12 -8.78 6.94
C GLU A 29 -3.35 -8.00 5.85
N ASP A 30 -3.99 -7.74 4.69
CA ASP A 30 -3.59 -6.69 3.73
C ASP A 30 -3.93 -5.29 4.28
N SER A 31 -3.81 -5.12 5.59
CA SER A 31 -4.22 -3.93 6.31
C SER A 31 -3.10 -2.89 6.22
N GLU A 32 -3.42 -1.76 5.61
CA GLU A 32 -2.79 -0.44 5.80
C GLU A 32 -1.64 0.01 4.87
N VAL A 33 -1.24 -0.73 3.82
CA VAL A 33 -0.42 -0.12 2.75
C VAL A 33 -1.32 0.61 1.75
N LEU A 34 -1.97 1.68 2.20
CA LEU A 34 -2.55 2.69 1.29
C LEU A 34 -1.37 3.39 0.60
N ASN A 35 -0.96 2.84 -0.55
CA ASN A 35 0.31 3.12 -1.20
C ASN A 35 0.30 4.47 -1.92
N VAL A 36 1.44 5.16 -1.96
CA VAL A 36 1.68 6.38 -2.76
C VAL A 36 1.16 6.25 -4.20
N ASP A 37 1.17 5.04 -4.76
CA ASP A 37 0.62 4.70 -6.07
C ASP A 37 -0.87 5.04 -6.22
N GLN A 38 -1.70 4.78 -5.20
CA GLN A 38 -3.12 5.11 -5.25
C GLN A 38 -3.33 6.62 -5.34
N LEU A 39 -2.50 7.39 -4.64
CA LEU A 39 -2.55 8.85 -4.67
C LEU A 39 -2.12 9.37 -6.05
N ARG A 40 -1.08 8.77 -6.64
CA ARG A 40 -0.67 9.07 -8.04
C ARG A 40 -1.77 8.76 -9.04
N ILE A 41 -2.48 7.64 -8.88
CA ILE A 41 -3.62 7.29 -9.74
C ILE A 41 -4.71 8.35 -9.60
N ALA A 42 -5.09 8.72 -8.36
CA ALA A 42 -6.10 9.74 -8.11
C ALA A 42 -5.72 11.10 -8.73
N MET A 43 -4.45 11.51 -8.65
CA MET A 43 -3.94 12.71 -9.32
C MET A 43 -4.00 12.60 -10.85
N SER A 44 -3.66 11.44 -11.41
CA SER A 44 -3.63 11.24 -12.88
C SER A 44 -5.01 11.30 -13.53
N ILE A 45 -6.08 11.03 -12.76
CA ILE A 45 -7.46 11.15 -13.21
C ILE A 45 -8.18 12.39 -12.65
N ASP A 46 -7.42 13.29 -12.02
CA ASP A 46 -7.89 14.55 -11.44
C ASP A 46 -9.07 14.39 -10.45
N ARG A 47 -8.97 13.38 -9.57
CA ARG A 47 -10.00 13.07 -8.56
C ARG A 47 -9.52 13.34 -7.14
N CYS A 48 -9.45 14.63 -6.79
CA CYS A 48 -9.04 15.08 -5.45
C CYS A 48 -9.99 14.60 -4.35
N ASP A 49 -11.29 14.49 -4.65
CA ASP A 49 -12.30 13.97 -3.74
C ASP A 49 -12.05 12.52 -3.30
N ILE A 50 -11.54 11.68 -4.21
CA ILE A 50 -11.14 10.30 -3.89
C ILE A 50 -9.90 10.31 -3.00
N ALA A 51 -8.89 11.12 -3.36
CA ALA A 51 -7.68 11.25 -2.57
C ALA A 51 -7.99 11.65 -1.13
N ARG A 52 -8.82 12.68 -0.94
CA ARG A 52 -9.23 13.18 0.39
C ARG A 52 -10.00 12.14 1.21
N THR A 53 -10.96 11.43 0.61
CA THR A 53 -11.88 10.57 1.36
C THR A 53 -11.39 9.14 1.54
N LYS A 54 -10.48 8.67 0.68
CA LYS A 54 -10.05 7.26 0.63
C LYS A 54 -8.57 7.04 0.90
N ILE A 55 -7.71 8.03 0.67
CA ILE A 55 -6.26 7.84 0.67
C ILE A 55 -5.59 8.68 1.77
N LEU A 56 -5.82 9.99 1.75
CA LEU A 56 -5.31 10.98 2.70
C LEU A 56 -6.29 11.15 3.88
N THR A 57 -6.60 10.02 4.53
CA THR A 57 -7.48 10.01 5.70
C THR A 57 -6.70 10.31 6.97
N ASP A 58 -7.34 10.91 7.98
CA ASP A 58 -6.72 11.28 9.27
C ASP A 58 -6.10 10.10 10.04
N ALA A 59 -6.47 8.87 9.68
CA ALA A 59 -5.92 7.65 10.29
C ALA A 59 -4.45 7.44 9.90
N LYS A 60 -4.02 7.89 8.72
CA LYS A 60 -2.67 7.69 8.20
C LYS A 60 -1.83 8.96 8.36
N LYS A 61 -0.69 8.83 9.03
CA LYS A 61 0.32 9.89 9.06
C LYS A 61 1.22 9.80 7.83
N TRP A 62 1.37 10.91 7.12
CA TRP A 62 2.25 11.03 5.97
C TRP A 62 3.53 11.75 6.36
N THR A 63 4.68 11.30 5.87
CA THR A 63 5.93 12.01 6.07
C THR A 63 6.16 13.04 4.96
N GLN A 64 7.03 14.02 5.22
CA GLN A 64 7.41 15.01 4.21
C GLN A 64 7.97 14.34 2.94
N ASN A 65 8.79 13.29 3.11
CA ASN A 65 9.37 12.53 1.99
C ASN A 65 8.31 11.78 1.16
N ASP A 66 7.23 11.31 1.78
CA ASP A 66 6.14 10.63 1.05
C ASP A 66 5.35 11.60 0.18
N LEU A 67 5.12 12.81 0.70
CA LEU A 67 4.31 13.85 0.05
C LEU A 67 5.09 14.69 -0.96
N GLU A 68 6.40 14.82 -0.80
CA GLU A 68 7.26 15.63 -1.68
C GLU A 68 7.12 15.30 -3.18
N PRO A 69 7.29 14.04 -3.64
CA PRO A 69 7.17 13.74 -5.07
C PRO A 69 5.76 13.99 -5.61
N LEU A 70 4.75 13.95 -4.75
CA LEU A 70 3.36 14.22 -5.11
C LEU A 70 3.11 15.73 -5.16
N MET A 71 3.66 16.50 -4.23
CA MET A 71 3.57 17.96 -4.24
C MET A 71 4.19 18.53 -5.50
N LEU A 72 5.38 18.04 -5.87
CA LEU A 72 6.04 18.47 -7.10
C LEU A 72 5.22 18.14 -8.36
N GLN A 73 4.53 17.00 -8.36
CA GLN A 73 3.61 16.66 -9.45
C GLN A 73 2.41 17.61 -9.48
N ALA A 74 1.75 17.85 -8.34
CA ALA A 74 0.60 18.74 -8.24
C ALA A 74 0.94 20.16 -8.72
N LEU A 75 2.13 20.67 -8.35
CA LEU A 75 2.62 21.97 -8.80
C LEU A 75 2.90 22.00 -10.31
N ARG A 76 3.50 20.94 -10.86
CA ARG A 76 3.80 20.83 -12.30
C ARG A 76 2.51 20.77 -13.14
N ASP A 77 1.53 20.02 -12.66
CA ASP A 77 0.27 19.78 -13.36
C ASP A 77 -0.78 20.85 -13.02
N ASN A 78 -0.41 21.86 -12.21
CA ASN A 78 -1.26 22.96 -11.76
C ASN A 78 -2.54 22.50 -11.04
N GLN A 79 -2.45 21.40 -10.30
CA GLN A 79 -3.51 20.79 -9.51
C GLN A 79 -3.57 21.41 -8.10
N THR A 80 -4.14 22.60 -7.98
CA THR A 80 -4.15 23.37 -6.72
C THR A 80 -4.87 22.66 -5.58
N GLU A 81 -5.97 21.94 -5.85
CA GLU A 81 -6.72 21.20 -4.82
C GLU A 81 -5.87 20.10 -4.17
N PHE A 82 -5.00 19.45 -4.94
CA PHE A 82 -4.08 18.44 -4.41
C PHE A 82 -2.94 19.07 -3.60
N ALA A 83 -2.44 20.23 -4.04
CA ALA A 83 -1.42 20.96 -3.30
C ALA A 83 -1.97 21.43 -1.93
N GLU A 84 -3.18 21.98 -1.89
CA GLU A 84 -3.86 22.34 -0.65
C GLU A 84 -4.02 21.12 0.26
N LEU A 85 -4.51 20.01 -0.28
CA LEU A 85 -4.70 18.77 0.47
C LEU A 85 -3.38 18.25 1.06
N MET A 86 -2.25 18.33 0.36
CA MET A 86 -0.95 17.90 0.92
C MET A 86 -0.48 18.78 2.07
N VAL A 87 -0.72 20.10 2.01
CA VAL A 87 -0.41 21.01 3.11
C VAL A 87 -1.29 20.70 4.33
N GLU A 88 -2.57 20.39 4.12
CA GLU A 88 -3.48 19.93 5.19
C GLU A 88 -2.97 18.64 5.87
N GLN A 89 -2.35 17.75 5.10
CA GLN A 89 -1.74 16.51 5.60
C GLN A 89 -0.37 16.72 6.27
N GLY A 90 0.11 17.96 6.38
CA GLY A 90 1.33 18.32 7.10
C GLY A 90 2.56 18.56 6.22
N PHE A 91 2.41 18.65 4.90
CA PHE A 91 3.54 19.03 4.03
C PHE A 91 3.96 20.49 4.28
N SER A 92 5.25 20.71 4.49
CA SER A 92 5.82 22.04 4.75
C SER A 92 6.73 22.48 3.62
N LEU A 93 6.30 23.49 2.85
CA LEU A 93 7.11 24.11 1.79
C LEU A 93 8.40 24.73 2.33
N ASN A 94 8.36 25.33 3.53
CA ASN A 94 9.55 25.93 4.13
C ASN A 94 10.60 24.87 4.49
N ALA A 95 10.16 23.69 4.97
CA ALA A 95 11.08 22.60 5.26
C ALA A 95 11.66 21.99 3.98
N TYR A 96 10.86 21.86 2.93
CA TYR A 96 11.31 21.42 1.60
C TYR A 96 12.39 22.36 1.02
N VAL A 97 12.13 23.67 1.00
CA VAL A 97 13.08 24.64 0.40
C VAL A 97 14.38 24.73 1.20
N LYS A 98 14.34 24.58 2.53
CA LYS A 98 15.53 24.63 3.39
C LYS A 98 16.44 23.41 3.26
N ASP A 99 15.89 22.27 2.88
CA ASP A 99 16.67 21.04 2.67
C ASP A 99 17.42 21.07 1.32
N SER A 100 17.05 21.98 0.42
CA SER A 100 17.68 22.08 -0.89
C SER A 100 19.15 22.57 -0.78
N PRO A 101 20.13 21.83 -1.33
CA PRO A 101 21.55 22.17 -1.23
C PRO A 101 21.92 23.49 -1.96
N ASP A 102 21.02 24.00 -2.80
CA ASP A 102 21.16 25.27 -3.54
C ASP A 102 20.57 26.49 -2.81
N ALA A 103 20.02 26.33 -1.58
CA ALA A 103 19.41 27.44 -0.83
C ALA A 103 20.41 28.38 -0.11
N GLY A 104 21.68 28.39 -0.54
CA GLY A 104 22.78 29.17 0.04
C GLY A 104 23.20 30.37 -0.80
#